data_AF-L9WQ39-F1
#
_entry.id   AF-L9WQ39-F1
#
_cell.length_a   1.000
_cell.length_b   1.000
_cell.length_c   1.000
_cell.angle_alpha   90.00
_cell.angle_beta   90.00
_cell.angle_gamma   90.00
#
_symmetry.space_group_name_H-M   'P 1'
#
loop_
_entity.id
_entity.type
_entity.pdbx_description
1 polymer ?
#
loop_
_entity_poly.entity_id
_entity_poly.type
_entity_poly.pdbx_seq_one_letter_code
_entity_poly.pdbx_strand_id
1 'polypeptide(L)'
;MEDAATATALERFDLLERYLSVRAVANYDRPAPGETVEESFDGTASSLALAIDNAERVGSAVVEELLETDPLGVRDERGPVEN
;
A
#
# COMPACT_ATOMS: atom_id res chain seq x y z
N MET A 1 -0.34 -0.70 10.30
CA MET A 1 -1.17 -1.68 11.03
C MET A 1 -2.65 -1.66 10.57
N GLU A 2 -2.96 -1.11 9.40
CA GLU A 2 -4.33 -0.70 9.02
C GLU A 2 -5.05 -1.70 8.10
N ASP A 3 -4.29 -2.60 7.46
CA ASP A 3 -4.73 -3.53 6.42
C ASP A 3 -5.88 -4.45 6.86
N ALA A 4 -5.77 -5.07 8.04
CA ALA A 4 -6.82 -5.96 8.54
C ALA A 4 -8.16 -5.24 8.76
N ALA A 5 -8.11 -4.00 9.26
CA ALA A 5 -9.31 -3.18 9.46
C ALA A 5 -9.93 -2.74 8.12
N THR A 6 -9.09 -2.36 7.16
CA THR A 6 -9.54 -2.01 5.80
C THR A 6 -10.18 -3.21 5.10
N ALA A 7 -9.52 -4.37 5.10
CA ALA A 7 -10.06 -5.59 4.49
C ALA A 7 -11.41 -5.99 5.10
N THR A 8 -11.51 -5.97 6.44
CA THR A 8 -12.76 -6.25 7.17
C THR A 8 -13.88 -5.26 6.80
N ALA A 9 -13.54 -3.99 6.60
CA ALA A 9 -14.53 -3.00 6.20
C ALA A 9 -15.01 -3.23 4.75
N LEU A 10 -14.09 -3.51 3.82
CA LEU A 10 -14.40 -3.74 2.40
C LEU A 10 -15.21 -5.02 2.16
N GLU A 11 -14.98 -6.07 2.96
CA GLU A 11 -15.78 -7.30 2.92
C GLU A 11 -17.27 -7.02 3.14
N ARG A 12 -17.62 -6.08 4.03
CA ARG A 12 -19.02 -5.71 4.31
C ARG A 12 -19.73 -5.06 3.12
N PHE A 13 -18.99 -4.63 2.10
CA PHE A 13 -19.51 -3.97 0.90
C PHE A 13 -19.22 -4.78 -0.37
N ASP A 14 -18.82 -6.06 -0.25
CA ASP A 14 -18.46 -6.92 -1.38
C ASP A 14 -17.30 -6.36 -2.24
N LEU A 15 -16.41 -5.55 -1.63
CA LEU A 15 -15.28 -4.90 -2.30
C LEU A 15 -13.93 -5.57 -1.97
N LEU A 16 -13.91 -6.61 -1.13
CA LEU A 16 -12.67 -7.25 -0.68
C LEU A 16 -11.82 -7.78 -1.86
N GLU A 17 -12.47 -8.38 -2.85
CA GLU A 17 -11.81 -8.92 -4.06
C GLU A 17 -11.17 -7.82 -4.95
N ARG A 18 -11.41 -6.55 -4.64
CA ARG A 18 -10.83 -5.38 -5.32
C ARG A 18 -9.80 -4.65 -4.45
N TYR A 19 -9.36 -5.26 -3.37
CA TYR A 19 -8.40 -4.67 -2.44
C TYR A 19 -6.99 -5.24 -2.62
N LEU A 20 -6.02 -4.35 -2.78
CA LEU A 20 -4.61 -4.65 -2.72
C LEU A 20 -3.93 -3.72 -1.71
N SER A 21 -3.09 -4.29 -0.84
CA SER A 21 -2.26 -3.52 0.09
C SER A 21 -0.78 -3.71 -0.26
N VAL A 22 -0.08 -2.61 -0.52
CA VAL A 22 1.37 -2.59 -0.72
C VAL A 22 2.02 -2.03 0.53
N ARG A 23 2.92 -2.80 1.16
CA ARG A 23 3.61 -2.41 2.39
C ARG A 23 5.11 -2.55 2.20
N ALA A 24 5.84 -1.47 2.49
CA ALA A 24 7.28 -1.50 2.56
C ALA A 24 7.73 -1.58 4.04
N VAL A 25 8.85 -2.25 4.27
CA VAL A 25 9.41 -2.44 5.62
C VAL A 25 10.23 -1.20 5.99
N ALA A 26 9.85 -0.52 7.07
CA ALA A 26 10.57 0.64 7.60
C ALA A 26 11.38 0.31 8.88
N ASN A 27 11.03 -0.79 9.55
CA ASN A 27 11.44 -1.13 10.90
C ASN A 27 11.21 -2.64 11.13
N TYR A 28 11.63 -3.17 12.28
CA TYR A 28 11.49 -4.60 12.59
C TYR A 28 10.94 -4.82 14.00
N ASP A 29 10.12 -5.85 14.16
CA ASP A 29 9.60 -6.26 15.48
C ASP A 29 10.68 -6.88 16.38
N ARG A 30 11.79 -7.32 15.78
CA ARG A 30 12.92 -7.94 16.51
C ARG A 30 14.17 -7.07 16.34
N PRO A 31 14.78 -6.63 17.46
CA PRO A 31 15.99 -5.81 17.41
C PRO A 31 17.20 -6.57 16.87
N ALA A 32 18.08 -5.82 16.21
CA ALA A 32 19.42 -6.30 15.88
C ALA A 32 20.31 -6.41 17.15
N PRO A 33 21.41 -7.18 17.13
CA PRO A 33 22.34 -7.22 18.25
C PRO A 33 22.86 -5.82 18.61
N GLY A 34 22.61 -5.39 19.84
CA GLY A 34 23.03 -4.07 20.34
C GLY A 34 22.01 -2.95 20.15
N GLU A 35 20.86 -3.23 19.53
CA GLU A 35 19.73 -2.33 19.40
C GLU A 35 18.69 -2.61 20.49
N THR A 36 18.04 -1.57 21.00
CA THR A 36 16.88 -1.73 21.91
C THR A 36 15.62 -2.11 21.14
N VAL A 37 14.61 -2.61 21.86
CA VAL A 37 13.32 -2.94 21.24
C VAL A 37 12.67 -1.68 20.68
N GLU A 38 12.74 -0.58 21.43
CA GLU A 38 12.20 0.72 21.04
C GLU A 38 12.88 1.28 19.79
N GLU A 39 14.22 1.24 19.71
CA GLU A 39 14.95 1.70 18.51
C GLU A 39 14.57 0.90 17.26
N SER A 40 14.47 -0.43 17.39
CA SER A 40 14.11 -1.29 16.25
C SER A 40 12.68 -1.07 15.79
N PHE A 41 11.76 -0.86 16.75
CA PHE A 41 10.35 -0.66 16.48
C PHE A 41 10.06 0.74 15.93
N ASP A 42 10.68 1.79 16.47
CA ASP A 42 10.48 3.15 15.97
C ASP A 42 11.16 3.36 14.61
N GLY A 43 12.26 2.64 14.35
CA GLY A 43 13.06 2.80 13.14
C GLY A 43 13.70 4.18 13.06
N THR A 44 14.05 4.62 11.84
CA THR A 44 14.65 5.92 11.61
C THR A 44 13.90 6.72 10.56
N ALA A 45 14.08 8.03 10.54
CA ALA A 45 13.53 8.87 9.49
C ALA A 45 14.00 8.45 8.08
N SER A 46 15.23 7.94 7.95
CA SER A 46 15.76 7.47 6.67
C SER A 46 15.18 6.13 6.24
N SER A 47 14.96 5.20 7.17
CA SER A 47 14.31 3.92 6.84
C SER A 47 12.83 4.12 6.49
N LEU A 48 12.14 5.03 7.17
CA LEU A 48 10.78 5.43 6.82
C LEU A 48 10.70 6.07 5.43
N ALA A 49 11.58 7.03 5.12
CA ALA A 49 11.62 7.66 3.80
C ALA A 49 11.85 6.63 2.68
N LEU A 50 12.80 5.72 2.87
CA LEU A 50 13.07 4.65 1.91
C LEU A 50 11.87 3.70 1.75
N ALA A 51 11.17 3.37 2.83
CA ALA A 51 9.97 2.55 2.78
C ALA A 51 8.86 3.24 1.96
N ILE A 52 8.66 4.54 2.16
CA ILE A 52 7.70 5.34 1.38
C ILE A 52 8.06 5.30 -0.11
N ASP A 53 9.32 5.56 -0.47
CA ASP A 53 9.77 5.54 -1.87
C ASP A 53 9.58 4.16 -2.51
N ASN A 54 9.83 3.08 -1.77
CA ASN A 54 9.65 1.72 -2.28
C ASN A 54 8.16 1.38 -2.46
N ALA A 55 7.30 1.80 -1.52
CA ALA A 55 5.87 1.60 -1.63
C ALA A 55 5.27 2.40 -2.80
N GLU A 56 5.72 3.65 -3.00
CA GLU A 56 5.35 4.48 -4.14
C GLU A 56 5.75 3.83 -5.46
N ARG A 57 7.01 3.42 -5.60
CA ARG A 57 7.52 2.81 -6.83
C ARG A 57 6.71 1.57 -7.25
N VAL A 58 6.41 0.69 -6.29
CA VAL A 58 5.62 -0.52 -6.55
C VAL A 58 4.16 -0.17 -6.80
N GLY A 59 3.58 0.71 -5.98
CA GLY A 59 2.19 1.13 -6.12
C GLY A 59 1.90 1.80 -7.46
N SER A 60 2.77 2.70 -7.90
CA SER A 60 2.68 3.38 -9.20
C SER A 60 2.70 2.38 -10.35
N ALA A 61 3.64 1.41 -10.34
CA ALA A 61 3.69 0.36 -11.36
C ALA A 61 2.41 -0.50 -11.41
N VAL A 62 1.84 -0.84 -10.26
CA VAL A 62 0.56 -1.57 -10.20
C VAL A 62 -0.60 -0.73 -10.75
N VAL A 63 -0.67 0.55 -10.38
CA VAL A 63 -1.72 1.45 -10.86
C VAL A 63 -1.61 1.65 -12.37
N GLU A 64 -0.41 1.81 -12.91
CA GLU A 64 -0.15 1.90 -14.35
C GLU A 64 -0.69 0.67 -15.09
N GLU A 65 -0.39 -0.54 -14.62
CA GLU A 65 -0.87 -1.79 -15.20
C GLU A 65 -2.40 -1.93 -15.12
N LEU A 66 -3.00 -1.62 -13.95
CA LEU A 66 -4.46 -1.68 -13.76
C LEU A 66 -5.18 -0.66 -14.63
N LEU A 67 -4.57 0.52 -14.83
CA LEU A 67 -5.07 1.48 -15.78
C LEU A 67 -4.98 0.91 -17.19
N GLU A 68 -3.82 0.45 -17.65
CA GLU A 68 -3.64 -0.09 -19.01
C GLU A 68 -4.63 -1.21 -19.35
N THR A 69 -4.77 -2.21 -18.47
CA THR A 69 -5.59 -3.40 -18.69
C THR A 69 -7.07 -3.22 -18.35
N ASP A 70 -7.39 -2.23 -17.52
CA ASP A 70 -8.73 -1.91 -16.99
C ASP A 70 -9.60 -3.14 -16.65
N PRO A 71 -9.12 -4.08 -15.81
CA PRO A 71 -9.84 -5.31 -15.49
C PRO A 71 -11.14 -5.04 -14.73
N LEU A 72 -11.33 -3.82 -14.23
CA LEU A 72 -12.50 -3.39 -13.49
C LEU A 72 -13.47 -2.52 -14.30
N GLY A 73 -13.15 -2.19 -15.56
CA GLY A 73 -13.99 -1.34 -16.42
C GLY A 73 -14.16 0.10 -15.93
N VAL A 74 -13.24 0.59 -15.09
CA VAL A 74 -13.34 1.88 -14.39
C VAL A 74 -13.24 3.07 -15.36
N ARG A 75 -12.66 2.88 -16.54
CA ARG A 75 -12.57 3.93 -17.56
C ARG A 75 -13.87 4.11 -18.34
N ASP A 76 -14.70 3.08 -18.45
CA ASP A 76 -15.94 3.11 -19.23
C ASP A 76 -17.10 3.77 -18.44
N GLU A 77 -17.05 3.71 -17.10
CA GLU A 77 -18.07 4.34 -16.22
C GLU A 77 -17.94 5.87 -16.11
N ARG A 78 -16.78 6.42 -16.49
CA ARG A 78 -16.55 7.86 -16.58
C ARG A 78 -16.69 8.28 -18.04
N GLY A 79 -17.93 8.57 -18.46
CA GLY A 79 -18.20 9.18 -19.78
C GLY A 79 -17.26 10.38 -20.06
N PRO A 80 -17.08 10.75 -21.34
CA PRO A 80 -16.05 11.71 -21.75
C PRO A 80 -16.12 12.99 -20.91
N VAL A 81 -14.99 13.40 -20.34
CA VAL A 81 -14.84 14.72 -19.74
C VAL A 81 -14.83 15.71 -20.90
N GLU A 82 -15.97 16.34 -21.17
CA GLU A 82 -16.06 17.44 -22.12
C GLU A 82 -15.16 18.58 -21.63
N ASN A 83 -14.22 19.01 -22.49
CA ASN A 83 -13.40 20.22 -22.32
C ASN A 83 -14.19 21.46 -22.74
#